data_AF-A0A849D6Q3-F1
#
_entry.id   AF-A0A849D6Q3-F1
#
_cell.length_a   1.000
_cell.length_b   1.000
_cell.length_c   1.000
_cell.angle_alpha   90.00
_cell.angle_beta   90.00
_cell.angle_gamma   90.00
#
_symmetry.space_group_name_H-M   'P 1'
#
loop_
_entity.id
_entity.type
_entity.pdbx_description
1 polymer ?
#
loop_
_entity_poly.entity_id
_entity_poly.type
_entity_poly.pdbx_seq_one_letter_code
_entity_poly.pdbx_strand_id
1 'polypeptide(L)'
;VLADPGDGSGKFKSVDSNKRITFFEDGSYTSNGLICDFTTRAEETSSGQYTIDEDGYLIPCSDPVSFTVGLRLEDGFLIMSFPCIEPCLQKFRKQS
;
A
#
# COMPACT_ATOMS: atom_id res chain seq x y z
N VAL A 1 -0.93 -26.84 -9.33
CA VAL A 1 -0.72 -25.48 -8.78
C VAL A 1 -1.32 -24.52 -9.80
N LEU A 2 -2.32 -23.73 -9.42
CA LEU A 2 -2.87 -22.69 -10.30
C LEU A 2 -1.91 -21.50 -10.24
N ALA A 3 -0.81 -21.58 -10.99
CA ALA A 3 0.08 -20.46 -11.22
C ALA A 3 -0.58 -19.58 -12.29
N ASP A 4 -0.74 -18.30 -11.98
CA ASP A 4 -1.22 -17.29 -12.92
C ASP A 4 -0.22 -17.22 -14.12
N PRO A 5 -0.67 -17.36 -15.37
CA PRO A 5 0.20 -17.26 -16.54
C PRO A 5 0.78 -15.85 -16.78
N GLY A 6 0.29 -14.83 -16.06
CA GLY A 6 0.58 -13.43 -16.37
C GLY A 6 -0.18 -12.94 -17.61
N ASP A 7 -1.35 -13.54 -17.88
CA ASP A 7 -2.23 -13.22 -19.01
C ASP A 7 -3.41 -12.31 -18.58
N GLY A 8 -3.41 -11.84 -17.33
CA GLY A 8 -4.50 -11.04 -16.76
C GLY A 8 -5.80 -11.83 -16.55
N SER A 9 -5.78 -13.17 -16.66
CA SER A 9 -6.96 -14.01 -16.40
C SER A 9 -7.25 -14.21 -14.90
N GLY A 10 -6.34 -13.74 -14.04
CA GLY A 10 -6.48 -13.72 -12.59
C GLY A 10 -7.80 -13.09 -12.15
N LYS A 11 -8.57 -13.82 -11.35
CA LYS A 11 -9.77 -13.27 -10.69
C LYS A 11 -9.33 -12.48 -9.47
N PHE A 12 -9.85 -11.25 -9.33
CA PHE A 12 -9.68 -10.46 -8.11
C PHE A 12 -10.04 -11.29 -6.87
N LYS A 13 -9.11 -11.38 -5.92
CA LYS A 13 -9.34 -11.98 -4.61
C LYS A 13 -9.28 -10.89 -3.57
N SER A 14 -10.42 -10.56 -2.97
CA SER A 14 -10.43 -9.72 -1.79
C SER A 14 -9.69 -10.43 -0.66
N VAL A 15 -8.75 -9.73 -0.06
CA VAL A 15 -8.06 -10.14 1.16
C VAL A 15 -8.57 -9.23 2.28
N ASP A 16 -9.24 -9.81 3.26
CA ASP A 16 -9.56 -9.09 4.49
C ASP A 16 -8.31 -9.05 5.37
N SER A 17 -7.88 -7.85 5.72
CA SER A 17 -6.73 -7.59 6.58
C SER A 17 -7.12 -6.59 7.66
N ASN A 18 -6.60 -6.79 8.87
CA ASN A 18 -6.66 -5.84 9.97
C ASN A 18 -5.48 -4.84 9.92
N LYS A 19 -4.78 -4.72 8.79
CA LYS A 19 -3.74 -3.71 8.59
C LYS A 19 -4.35 -2.31 8.66
N ARG A 20 -3.77 -1.46 9.50
CA ARG A 20 -4.16 -0.08 9.78
C ARG A 20 -2.93 0.80 9.62
N ILE A 21 -3.10 1.89 8.92
CA ILE A 21 -2.09 2.93 8.71
C ILE A 21 -2.65 4.24 9.25
N THR A 22 -1.83 4.96 10.01
CA THR A 22 -2.13 6.31 10.49
C THR A 22 -1.09 7.26 9.91
N PHE A 23 -1.54 8.27 9.18
CA PHE A 23 -0.72 9.37 8.69
C PHE A 23 -0.91 10.58 9.61
N PHE A 24 0.18 11.23 9.99
CA PHE A 24 0.20 12.38 10.89
C PHE A 24 0.53 13.66 10.12
N GLU A 25 0.04 14.80 10.61
CA GLU A 25 0.23 16.12 9.97
C GLU A 25 1.70 16.55 9.88
N ASP A 26 2.57 15.96 10.70
CA ASP A 26 4.01 16.22 10.71
C ASP A 26 4.78 15.47 9.59
N GLY A 27 4.08 14.73 8.73
CA GLY A 27 4.68 13.93 7.66
C GLY A 27 5.14 12.54 8.10
N SER A 28 4.87 12.13 9.34
CA SER A 28 5.17 10.78 9.82
C SER A 28 3.98 9.82 9.64
N TYR A 29 4.26 8.51 9.66
CA TYR A 29 3.23 7.49 9.71
C TYR A 29 3.53 6.41 10.75
N THR A 30 2.49 5.73 11.20
CA THR A 30 2.58 4.45 11.93
C THR A 30 1.65 3.41 11.32
N SER A 31 2.01 2.14 11.40
CA SER A 31 1.22 1.02 10.90
C SER A 31 1.45 -0.23 11.76
N ASN A 32 0.43 -1.08 11.84
CA ASN A 32 0.56 -2.43 12.43
C ASN A 32 0.98 -3.50 11.41
N GLY A 33 1.34 -3.11 10.18
CA GLY A 33 1.93 -3.96 9.15
C GLY A 33 2.98 -3.20 8.34
N LEU A 34 3.88 -3.91 7.67
CA LEU A 34 4.84 -3.29 6.74
C LEU A 34 4.11 -2.57 5.60
N ILE A 35 4.46 -1.31 5.35
CA ILE A 35 3.84 -0.43 4.32
C ILE A 35 4.55 -0.54 2.97
N CYS A 36 5.87 -0.75 2.97
CA CYS A 36 6.69 -0.91 1.77
C CYS A 36 6.79 -2.37 1.28
N ASP A 37 5.84 -3.21 1.71
CA ASP A 37 5.75 -4.62 1.34
C ASP A 37 4.31 -4.94 0.94
N PHE A 38 4.15 -5.72 -0.14
CA PHE A 38 2.85 -6.17 -0.65
C PHE A 38 2.29 -7.36 0.17
N THR A 39 2.45 -7.30 1.48
CA THR A 39 1.93 -8.28 2.43
C THR A 39 0.59 -7.81 2.98
N THR A 40 -0.31 -8.73 3.30
CA THR A 40 -1.55 -8.43 4.06
C THR A 40 -1.36 -8.56 5.56
N ARG A 41 -0.17 -8.97 6.01
CA ARG A 41 0.15 -9.22 7.42
C ARG A 41 0.07 -7.93 8.23
N ALA A 42 -0.47 -8.07 9.44
CA ALA A 42 -0.60 -7.00 10.43
C ALA A 42 0.01 -7.42 11.77
N GLU A 43 1.15 -8.10 11.70
CA GLU A 43 1.89 -8.67 12.83
C GLU A 43 3.16 -7.86 13.15
N GLU A 44 3.59 -7.01 12.22
CA GLU A 44 4.85 -6.26 12.29
C GLU A 44 4.56 -4.76 12.22
N THR A 45 4.92 -4.04 13.28
CA THR A 45 4.74 -2.59 13.32
C THR A 45 5.79 -1.88 12.48
N SER A 46 5.38 -0.90 11.69
CA SER A 46 6.30 -0.02 10.96
C SER A 46 5.96 1.46 11.20
N SER A 47 6.97 2.30 11.09
CA SER A 47 6.85 3.76 11.16
C SER A 47 7.88 4.40 10.27
N GLY A 48 7.59 5.58 9.76
CA GLY A 48 8.52 6.31 8.91
C GLY A 48 8.01 7.69 8.57
N GLN A 49 8.68 8.30 7.59
CA GLN A 49 8.25 9.55 6.98
C GLN A 49 7.57 9.24 5.66
N TYR A 50 6.61 10.08 5.29
CA TYR A 50 6.04 10.09 3.96
C TYR A 50 6.18 11.48 3.35
N THR A 51 6.32 11.54 2.03
CA THR A 51 6.22 12.79 1.26
C THR A 51 4.96 12.76 0.40
N ILE A 52 4.54 13.92 -0.09
CA ILE A 52 3.50 14.02 -1.13
C ILE A 52 4.21 14.55 -2.37
N ASP A 53 4.07 13.86 -3.50
CA ASP A 53 4.63 14.35 -4.77
C ASP A 53 3.75 15.41 -5.44
N GLU A 54 4.18 15.92 -6.59
CA GLU A 54 3.51 16.99 -7.33
C GLU A 54 2.09 16.60 -7.79
N ASP A 55 1.83 15.31 -7.97
CA ASP A 55 0.54 14.77 -8.39
C ASP A 55 -0.37 14.38 -7.19
N GLY A 56 0.10 14.63 -5.97
CA GLY A 56 -0.65 14.35 -4.74
C GLY A 56 -0.54 12.91 -4.25
N TYR A 57 0.42 12.13 -4.75
CA TYR A 57 0.66 10.77 -4.25
C TYR A 57 1.46 10.80 -2.95
N LEU A 58 0.97 10.10 -1.93
CA LEU A 58 1.74 9.88 -0.71
C LEU A 58 2.84 8.82 -0.99
N ILE A 59 4.08 9.10 -0.60
CA ILE A 59 5.23 8.21 -0.79
C ILE A 59 5.80 7.86 0.58
N PRO A 60 5.50 6.68 1.15
CA PRO A 60 5.87 6.31 2.52
C PRO A 60 7.24 5.60 2.62
N CYS A 61 7.92 5.42 1.50
CA CYS A 61 9.16 4.63 1.41
C CYS A 61 10.26 5.55 0.89
N SER A 62 11.09 6.07 1.79
CA SER A 62 12.21 6.97 1.47
C SER A 62 13.55 6.26 1.29
N ASP A 63 13.58 4.93 1.42
CA ASP A 63 14.81 4.13 1.32
C ASP A 63 15.12 3.85 -0.17
N PRO A 64 16.36 3.98 -0.66
CA PRO A 64 16.77 3.61 -2.02
C PRO A 64 16.55 2.13 -2.41
N VAL A 65 15.95 1.31 -1.53
CA VAL A 65 15.71 -0.10 -1.80
C VAL A 65 14.49 -0.29 -2.72
N SER A 66 14.82 -0.25 -4.01
CA SER A 66 14.23 -0.97 -5.16
C SER A 66 12.83 -0.62 -5.66
N PHE A 67 11.95 0.05 -4.91
CA PHE A 67 10.72 0.58 -5.50
C PHE A 67 9.94 1.60 -4.66
N THR A 68 9.21 2.46 -5.37
CA THR A 68 8.24 3.40 -4.81
C THR A 68 6.86 2.74 -4.67
N VAL A 69 6.21 2.90 -3.51
CA VAL A 69 4.79 2.60 -3.35
C VAL A 69 4.00 3.88 -3.60
N GLY A 70 3.14 3.85 -4.63
CA GLY A 70 2.26 4.98 -4.93
C GLY A 70 1.00 4.93 -4.08
N LEU A 71 0.55 6.07 -3.57
CA LEU A 71 -0.67 6.17 -2.76
C LEU A 71 -1.63 7.18 -3.38
N ARG A 72 -2.86 6.77 -3.69
CA ARG A 72 -3.90 7.65 -4.25
C ARG A 72 -5.18 7.58 -3.43
N LEU A 73 -5.83 8.71 -3.23
CA LEU A 73 -7.20 8.74 -2.69
C LEU A 73 -8.22 8.66 -3.83
N GLU A 74 -9.15 7.71 -3.75
CA GLU A 74 -10.24 7.54 -4.71
C GLU A 74 -11.52 7.19 -3.95
N ASP A 75 -12.58 7.99 -4.11
CA ASP A 75 -13.89 7.77 -3.50
C ASP A 75 -13.85 7.50 -1.98
N GLY A 76 -12.96 8.18 -1.26
CA GLY A 76 -12.79 8.02 0.19
C GLY A 76 -12.00 6.77 0.61
N PHE A 77 -11.42 6.04 -0.35
CA PHE A 77 -10.47 4.96 -0.11
C PHE A 77 -9.05 5.40 -0.42
N LEU A 78 -8.10 4.87 0.35
CA LEU A 78 -6.69 4.94 0.03
C LEU A 78 -6.31 3.71 -0.79
N ILE A 79 -5.76 3.92 -1.97
CA ILE A 79 -5.26 2.90 -2.89
C ILE A 79 -3.74 2.94 -2.84
N MET A 80 -3.12 1.84 -2.43
CA MET A 80 -1.67 1.64 -2.50
C MET A 80 -1.34 0.78 -3.71
N SER A 81 -0.43 1.27 -4.55
CA SER A 81 0.03 0.60 -5.77
C SER A 81 1.48 0.17 -5.62
N PHE A 82 1.73 -1.11 -5.86
CA PHE A 82 3.05 -1.73 -5.78
C PHE A 82 3.50 -2.11 -7.19
N PRO A 83 4.80 -2.00 -7.52
CA PRO A 83 5.29 -2.43 -8.82
C PRO A 83 5.23 -3.95 -8.92
N CYS A 84 4.50 -4.41 -9.91
CA CYS A 84 4.33 -5.80 -10.26
C CYS A 84 4.17 -5.89 -11.78
N ILE A 85 4.43 -7.05 -12.38
CA ILE A 85 4.21 -7.29 -13.82
C ILE A 85 2.73 -7.08 -14.18
N GLU A 86 1.84 -7.39 -13.25
CA GLU A 86 0.40 -7.09 -13.28
C GLU A 86 0.02 -6.20 -12.09
N PRO A 87 -0.99 -5.31 -12.16
CA PRO A 87 -1.30 -4.37 -11.08
C PRO A 87 -1.52 -5.02 -9.70
N CYS A 88 -0.66 -4.68 -8.73
CA CYS A 88 -0.77 -5.09 -7.33
C CYS A 88 -1.31 -3.92 -6.50
N LEU A 89 -2.57 -4.02 -6.04
CA LEU A 89 -3.24 -2.95 -5.30
C LEU A 89 -3.66 -3.40 -3.89
N GLN A 90 -3.50 -2.52 -2.91
CA GLN A 90 -4.13 -2.62 -1.60
C GLN A 90 -5.12 -1.46 -1.43
N LYS A 91 -6.35 -1.75 -1.00
CA LYS A 91 -7.42 -0.76 -0.81
C LYS A 91 -7.78 -0.65 0.66
N PHE A 92 -7.66 0.55 1.21
CA PHE A 92 -7.96 0.87 2.60
C PHE A 92 -9.15 1.81 2.68
N ARG A 93 -10.02 1.59 3.68
CA ARG A 93 -11.10 2.50 4.03
C ARG A 93 -10.67 3.31 5.25
N LYS A 94 -11.00 4.60 5.29
CA LYS A 94 -10.84 5.40 6.51
C LYS A 94 -11.61 4.76 7.66
N GLN A 95 -10.93 4.57 8.78
CA GLN A 95 -11.58 4.11 10.00
C GLN A 95 -12.23 5.31 10.70
N SER A 96 -13.50 5.13 11.11
CA SER A 96 -14.30 6.12 11.81
C SER A 96 -13.77 6.43 13.21
#